data_AF-A0A0S7ETK2-F1
#
_entry.id   AF-A0A0S7ETK2-F1
#
_cell.length_a   1.000
_cell.length_b   1.000
_cell.length_c   1.000
_cell.angle_alpha   90.00
_cell.angle_beta   90.00
_cell.angle_gamma   90.00
#
_symmetry.space_group_name_H-M   'P 1'
#
loop_
_entity.id
_entity.type
_entity.pdbx_description
1 polymer ?
#
loop_
_entity_poly.entity_id
_entity_poly.type
_entity_poly.pdbx_seq_one_letter_code
_entity_poly.pdbx_strand_id
1 'polypeptide(L)'
;WVAPAVATAKLHAEFQSPVYFYTFYHHCQTETRPEWADAAHGDEIPYVFGVPMIGATDLFPCNFSKNDVMLSAVVMTYWTNFAKTGDPNLPVPQDTKFIHTKPNRFEEVIWTKFNPKDKQYLHIGLKPRVRDNYRANKVAFWLELVPHLHSLHEIFPTTTRSPSGPGPGPDTYRPRPRTPGSSNHS
;
A
#
# COMPACT_ATOMS: atom_id res chain seq x y z
N TRP A 1 4.90 0.54 -2.90
CA TRP A 1 3.95 -0.33 -3.62
C TRP A 1 3.12 0.40 -4.68
N VAL A 2 2.38 1.47 -4.36
CA VAL A 2 1.38 2.04 -5.30
C VAL A 2 1.98 2.71 -6.55
N ALA A 3 2.86 3.70 -6.40
CA ALA A 3 3.42 4.44 -7.53
C ALA A 3 4.07 3.55 -8.61
N PRO A 4 4.98 2.62 -8.27
CA PRO A 4 5.56 1.73 -9.29
C PRO A 4 4.51 0.83 -9.95
N ALA A 5 3.53 0.30 -9.21
CA ALA A 5 2.48 -0.53 -9.80
C ALA A 5 1.63 0.25 -10.83
N VAL A 6 1.30 1.52 -10.54
CA VAL A 6 0.58 2.38 -11.49
C VAL A 6 1.45 2.69 -12.72
N ALA A 7 2.75 2.95 -12.53
CA ALA A 7 3.67 3.16 -13.64
C ALA A 7 3.77 1.92 -14.55
N THR A 8 3.89 0.72 -13.96
CA THR A 8 3.87 -0.55 -14.68
C THR A 8 2.57 -0.74 -15.45
N ALA A 9 1.42 -0.56 -14.81
CA ALA A 9 0.12 -0.73 -15.46
C ALA A 9 -0.07 0.25 -16.64
N LYS A 10 0.34 1.50 -16.46
CA LYS A 10 0.32 2.53 -17.52
C LYS A 10 1.17 2.11 -18.71
N LEU A 11 2.44 1.74 -18.48
CA LEU A 11 3.34 1.33 -19.56
C LEU A 11 2.80 0.10 -20.29
N HIS A 12 2.39 -0.95 -19.59
CA HIS A 12 1.82 -2.15 -20.22
C HIS A 12 0.61 -1.84 -21.11
N ALA A 13 -0.29 -0.99 -20.63
CA ALA A 13 -1.50 -0.63 -21.39
C ALA A 13 -1.19 0.30 -22.59
N GLU A 14 -0.19 1.18 -22.50
CA GLU A 14 0.28 1.99 -23.63
C GLU A 14 0.84 1.12 -24.76
N PHE A 15 1.55 0.04 -24.41
CA PHE A 15 2.04 -0.98 -25.35
C PHE A 15 0.98 -2.06 -25.70
N GLN A 16 -0.30 -1.70 -25.65
CA GLN A 16 -1.44 -2.52 -26.12
C GLN A 16 -1.64 -3.86 -25.39
N SER A 17 -1.06 -4.05 -24.21
CA SER A 17 -1.36 -5.23 -23.38
C SER A 17 -2.70 -5.06 -22.65
N PRO A 18 -3.57 -6.08 -22.60
CA PRO A 18 -4.74 -6.06 -21.72
C PRO A 18 -4.30 -6.05 -20.25
N VAL A 19 -4.61 -4.97 -19.53
CA VAL A 19 -4.26 -4.81 -18.11
C VAL A 19 -5.52 -4.72 -17.27
N TYR A 20 -5.50 -5.33 -16.10
CA TYR A 20 -6.54 -5.19 -15.08
C TYR A 20 -5.87 -4.77 -13.77
N PHE A 21 -6.33 -3.67 -13.20
CA PHE A 21 -5.78 -3.13 -11.95
C PHE A 21 -6.79 -3.31 -10.83
N TYR A 22 -6.33 -3.64 -9.62
CA TYR A 22 -7.18 -3.69 -8.44
C TYR A 22 -6.52 -3.05 -7.22
N THR A 23 -7.36 -2.78 -6.23
CA THR A 23 -6.92 -2.48 -4.87
C THR A 23 -7.62 -3.43 -3.93
N PHE A 24 -6.87 -3.99 -2.98
CA PHE A 24 -7.41 -4.90 -1.97
C PHE A 24 -7.66 -4.13 -0.67
N TYR A 25 -8.92 -4.06 -0.27
CA TYR A 25 -9.41 -3.29 0.88
C TYR A 25 -10.28 -4.19 1.75
N HIS A 26 -9.72 -5.34 2.11
CA HIS A 26 -10.30 -6.26 3.06
C HIS A 26 -9.18 -7.05 3.72
N HIS A 27 -9.40 -7.51 4.93
CA HIS A 27 -8.54 -8.45 5.60
C HIS A 27 -9.40 -9.19 6.63
N CYS A 28 -8.92 -10.34 7.06
CA CYS A 28 -9.54 -11.05 8.15
C CYS A 28 -9.10 -10.39 9.47
N GLN A 29 -9.97 -10.39 10.48
CA GLN A 29 -9.66 -9.76 11.76
C GLN A 29 -8.98 -10.80 12.67
N THR A 30 -7.79 -10.47 13.17
CA THR A 30 -7.06 -11.27 14.17
C THR A 30 -6.89 -10.46 15.45
N GLU A 31 -6.80 -11.12 16.60
CA GLU A 31 -6.58 -10.45 17.89
C GLU A 31 -5.25 -9.69 17.95
N THR A 32 -4.25 -10.17 17.20
CA THR A 32 -2.92 -9.56 17.11
C THR A 32 -2.88 -8.29 16.26
N ARG A 33 -3.95 -8.01 15.50
CA ARG A 33 -4.01 -6.88 14.57
C ARG A 33 -4.73 -5.70 15.22
N PRO A 34 -4.14 -4.49 15.22
CA PRO A 34 -4.82 -3.30 15.70
C PRO A 34 -6.10 -3.00 14.91
N GLU A 35 -7.17 -2.55 15.59
CA GLU A 35 -8.47 -2.28 14.96
C GLU A 35 -8.44 -1.22 13.85
N TRP A 36 -7.51 -0.26 13.94
CA TRP A 36 -7.34 0.79 12.93
C TRP A 36 -6.59 0.33 11.69
N ALA A 37 -6.00 -0.87 11.71
CA ALA A 37 -5.11 -1.34 10.65
C ALA A 37 -5.92 -1.93 9.48
N ASP A 38 -6.05 -1.14 8.41
CA ASP A 38 -6.50 -1.59 7.09
C ASP A 38 -5.61 -2.69 6.51
N ALA A 39 -6.03 -3.30 5.39
CA ALA A 39 -5.29 -4.33 4.66
C ALA A 39 -3.79 -4.02 4.51
N ALA A 40 -2.97 -4.94 4.98
CA ALA A 40 -1.52 -4.93 4.98
C ALA A 40 -0.99 -5.75 3.80
N HIS A 41 0.33 -5.74 3.63
CA HIS A 41 0.98 -6.49 2.57
C HIS A 41 0.79 -8.00 2.77
N GLY A 42 0.27 -8.70 1.76
CA GLY A 42 0.06 -10.15 1.77
C GLY A 42 -1.29 -10.59 2.31
N ASP A 43 -2.14 -9.67 2.78
CA ASP A 43 -3.48 -10.02 3.28
C ASP A 43 -4.41 -10.58 2.19
N GLU A 44 -4.12 -10.33 0.91
CA GLU A 44 -4.87 -10.88 -0.21
C GLU A 44 -4.62 -12.37 -0.43
N ILE A 45 -3.45 -12.87 -0.02
CA ILE A 45 -2.97 -14.23 -0.29
C ILE A 45 -3.97 -15.32 0.17
N PRO A 46 -4.47 -15.34 1.41
CA PRO A 46 -5.42 -16.37 1.83
C PRO A 46 -6.70 -16.39 0.96
N TYR A 47 -7.14 -15.24 0.46
CA TYR A 47 -8.33 -15.14 -0.39
C TYR A 47 -8.09 -15.67 -1.80
N VAL A 48 -6.90 -15.44 -2.36
CA VAL A 48 -6.48 -15.98 -3.67
C VAL A 48 -6.37 -17.51 -3.63
N PHE A 49 -5.93 -18.07 -2.50
CA PHE A 49 -5.74 -19.52 -2.34
C PHE A 49 -6.93 -20.28 -1.75
N GLY A 50 -8.07 -19.62 -1.50
CA GLY A 50 -9.26 -20.32 -1.01
C GLY A 50 -9.23 -20.70 0.47
N VAL A 51 -8.29 -20.17 1.26
CA VAL A 51 -8.12 -20.53 2.67
C VAL A 51 -9.41 -20.32 3.50
N PRO A 52 -10.18 -19.23 3.31
CA PRO A 52 -11.45 -19.05 4.03
C PRO A 52 -12.44 -20.22 3.88
N MET A 53 -12.39 -21.00 2.78
CA MET A 53 -13.29 -22.13 2.54
C MET A 53 -12.99 -23.36 3.40
N ILE A 54 -11.73 -23.52 3.84
CA ILE A 54 -11.30 -24.62 4.71
C ILE A 54 -11.18 -24.19 6.18
N GLY A 55 -11.18 -22.88 6.45
CA GLY A 55 -11.08 -22.31 7.79
C GLY A 55 -9.64 -21.92 8.17
N ALA A 56 -9.44 -21.65 9.46
CA ALA A 56 -8.13 -21.29 10.01
C ALA A 56 -7.12 -22.44 9.80
N THR A 57 -5.89 -22.10 9.43
CA THR A 57 -4.78 -23.05 9.26
C THR A 57 -3.56 -22.60 10.07
N ASP A 58 -2.55 -23.45 10.22
CA ASP A 58 -1.32 -23.09 10.93
C ASP A 58 -0.60 -21.89 10.28
N LEU A 59 -0.67 -21.77 8.95
CA LEU A 59 -0.09 -20.65 8.19
C LEU A 59 -0.95 -19.39 8.24
N PHE A 60 -2.27 -19.55 8.31
CA PHE A 60 -3.24 -18.46 8.34
C PHE A 60 -4.19 -18.66 9.52
N PRO A 61 -3.75 -18.34 10.76
CA PRO A 61 -4.51 -18.57 11.98
C PRO A 61 -5.55 -17.47 12.16
N CYS A 62 -6.48 -17.39 11.21
CA CYS A 62 -7.51 -16.35 11.18
C CYS A 62 -8.91 -16.95 11.21
N ASN A 63 -9.77 -16.35 12.02
CA ASN A 63 -11.17 -16.73 12.11
C ASN A 63 -11.95 -16.11 10.94
N PHE A 64 -11.90 -16.77 9.79
CA PHE A 64 -12.59 -16.33 8.59
C PHE A 64 -14.11 -16.33 8.78
N SER A 65 -14.73 -15.20 8.47
CA SER A 65 -16.18 -15.04 8.47
C SER A 65 -16.81 -15.56 7.18
N LYS A 66 -18.14 -15.66 7.16
CA LYS A 66 -18.89 -15.97 5.92
C LYS A 66 -18.67 -14.93 4.81
N ASN A 67 -18.36 -13.68 5.16
CA ASN A 67 -18.01 -12.67 4.16
C ASN A 67 -16.62 -12.96 3.55
N ASP A 68 -15.69 -13.52 4.31
CA ASP A 68 -14.37 -13.92 3.81
C ASP A 68 -14.48 -15.09 2.84
N VAL A 69 -15.35 -16.07 3.12
CA VAL A 69 -15.66 -17.17 2.21
C VAL A 69 -16.21 -16.65 0.88
N MET A 70 -17.20 -15.74 0.93
CA MET A 70 -17.75 -15.09 -0.27
C MET A 70 -16.67 -14.35 -1.04
N LEU A 71 -15.87 -13.53 -0.36
CA LEU A 71 -14.83 -12.73 -1.02
C LEU A 71 -13.74 -13.61 -1.63
N SER A 72 -13.35 -14.70 -0.97
CA SER A 72 -12.37 -15.64 -1.51
C SER A 72 -12.89 -16.35 -2.77
N ALA A 73 -14.16 -16.78 -2.77
CA ALA A 73 -14.80 -17.34 -3.97
C ALA A 73 -14.79 -16.35 -5.14
N VAL A 74 -15.11 -15.07 -4.89
CA VAL A 74 -15.07 -13.99 -5.88
C VAL A 74 -13.66 -13.80 -6.45
N VAL A 75 -12.67 -13.67 -5.56
CA VAL A 75 -11.26 -13.45 -5.94
C VAL A 75 -10.76 -14.62 -6.77
N MET A 76 -10.95 -15.86 -6.33
CA MET A 76 -10.57 -17.03 -7.10
C MET A 76 -11.26 -17.10 -8.46
N THR A 77 -12.53 -16.70 -8.54
CA THR A 77 -13.26 -16.66 -9.82
C THR A 77 -12.60 -15.68 -10.78
N TYR A 78 -12.31 -14.44 -10.36
CA TYR A 78 -11.61 -13.46 -11.22
C TYR A 78 -10.21 -13.94 -11.62
N TRP A 79 -9.42 -14.46 -10.67
CA TRP A 79 -8.06 -14.93 -10.93
C TRP A 79 -8.03 -16.12 -11.89
N THR A 80 -8.91 -17.11 -11.70
CA THR A 80 -8.97 -18.29 -12.57
C THR A 80 -9.57 -17.98 -13.93
N ASN A 81 -10.51 -17.05 -14.02
CA ASN A 81 -11.02 -16.53 -15.29
C ASN A 81 -9.91 -15.86 -16.11
N PHE A 82 -9.14 -14.97 -15.47
CA PHE A 82 -7.98 -14.34 -16.10
C PHE A 82 -6.95 -15.37 -16.57
N ALA A 83 -6.65 -16.38 -15.76
CA ALA A 83 -5.74 -17.46 -16.15
C ALA A 83 -6.25 -18.28 -17.35
N LYS A 84 -7.57 -18.47 -17.48
CA LYS A 84 -8.20 -19.22 -18.57
C LYS A 84 -8.25 -18.45 -19.89
N THR A 85 -8.54 -17.14 -19.84
CA THR A 85 -8.94 -16.37 -21.03
C THR A 85 -8.20 -15.04 -21.22
N GLY A 86 -7.49 -14.57 -20.21
CA GLY A 86 -6.96 -13.20 -20.15
C GLY A 86 -8.02 -12.14 -19.81
N ASP A 87 -9.27 -12.53 -19.55
CA ASP A 87 -10.34 -11.65 -19.07
C ASP A 87 -10.87 -12.16 -17.72
N PRO A 88 -10.78 -11.38 -16.62
CA PRO A 88 -11.24 -11.82 -15.31
C PRO A 88 -12.76 -12.03 -15.27
N ASN A 89 -13.52 -11.48 -16.20
CA ASN A 89 -14.98 -11.59 -16.22
C ASN A 89 -15.47 -12.86 -16.95
N LEU A 90 -14.57 -13.63 -17.60
CA LEU A 90 -14.94 -14.78 -18.43
C LEU A 90 -14.09 -16.03 -18.12
N PRO A 91 -14.67 -17.24 -18.19
CA PRO A 91 -16.04 -17.54 -18.64
C PRO A 91 -17.07 -17.62 -17.51
N VAL A 92 -16.63 -17.62 -16.24
CA VAL A 92 -17.51 -17.85 -15.10
C VAL A 92 -18.02 -16.51 -14.55
N PRO A 93 -19.34 -16.23 -14.59
CA PRO A 93 -19.91 -15.01 -14.01
C PRO A 93 -19.84 -15.03 -12.48
N GLN A 94 -19.95 -13.85 -11.87
CA GLN A 94 -19.92 -13.65 -10.42
C GLN A 94 -21.28 -13.95 -9.75
N ASP A 95 -21.93 -15.05 -10.10
CA ASP A 95 -23.26 -15.41 -9.55
C ASP A 95 -23.16 -15.88 -8.09
N THR A 96 -24.19 -15.61 -7.27
CA THR A 96 -24.34 -16.25 -5.96
C THR A 96 -24.56 -17.76 -6.11
N LYS A 97 -23.65 -18.52 -5.52
CA LYS A 97 -23.71 -20.00 -5.39
C LYS A 97 -23.53 -20.43 -3.94
N PHE A 98 -23.95 -21.65 -3.60
CA PHE A 98 -23.83 -22.20 -2.24
C PHE A 98 -22.43 -22.05 -1.62
N ILE A 99 -21.37 -22.20 -2.43
CA ILE A 99 -19.98 -22.06 -1.99
C ILE A 99 -19.65 -20.69 -1.37
N HIS A 100 -20.39 -19.64 -1.70
CA HIS A 100 -20.14 -18.28 -1.18
C HIS A 100 -20.62 -18.11 0.26
N THR A 101 -21.57 -18.92 0.73
CA THR A 101 -22.22 -18.84 2.07
C THR A 101 -22.98 -17.53 2.37
N LYS A 102 -22.84 -16.51 1.51
CA LYS A 102 -23.50 -15.21 1.52
C LYS A 102 -23.81 -14.79 0.07
N PRO A 103 -24.78 -13.89 -0.15
CA PRO A 103 -24.98 -13.27 -1.46
C PRO A 103 -23.68 -12.61 -1.96
N ASN A 104 -23.35 -12.89 -3.22
CA ASN A 104 -22.18 -12.34 -3.88
C ASN A 104 -22.41 -10.85 -4.17
N ARG A 105 -21.56 -10.00 -3.61
CA ARG A 105 -21.67 -8.54 -3.77
C ARG A 105 -21.12 -8.04 -5.11
N PHE A 106 -20.54 -8.92 -5.91
CA PHE A 106 -19.88 -8.62 -7.18
C PHE A 106 -20.70 -9.05 -8.40
N GLU A 107 -21.94 -9.54 -8.24
CA GLU A 107 -22.81 -10.00 -9.34
C GLU A 107 -22.90 -8.99 -10.50
N GLU A 108 -23.07 -7.71 -10.16
CA GLU A 108 -23.19 -6.62 -11.15
C GLU A 108 -21.86 -5.86 -11.37
N VAL A 109 -20.75 -6.34 -10.80
CA VAL A 109 -19.46 -5.67 -10.86
C VAL A 109 -18.61 -6.24 -12.00
N ILE A 110 -18.55 -5.48 -13.08
CA ILE A 110 -17.69 -5.79 -14.23
C ILE A 110 -16.30 -5.20 -13.97
N TRP A 111 -15.26 -6.04 -13.92
CA TRP A 111 -13.88 -5.58 -13.79
C TRP A 111 -13.40 -5.07 -15.15
N THR A 112 -13.51 -3.75 -15.36
CA THR A 112 -13.10 -3.11 -16.60
C THR A 112 -11.58 -3.12 -16.78
N LYS A 113 -11.14 -3.19 -18.03
CA LYS A 113 -9.73 -3.07 -18.41
C LYS A 113 -9.18 -1.72 -17.94
N PHE A 114 -7.95 -1.74 -17.46
CA PHE A 114 -7.20 -0.54 -17.16
C PHE A 114 -6.91 0.23 -18.46
N ASN A 115 -7.27 1.50 -18.49
CA ASN A 115 -6.98 2.43 -19.58
C ASN A 115 -6.00 3.51 -19.08
N PRO A 116 -4.91 3.85 -19.78
CA PRO A 116 -3.98 4.92 -19.35
C PRO A 116 -4.64 6.28 -19.13
N LYS A 117 -5.75 6.56 -19.84
CA LYS A 117 -6.54 7.79 -19.73
C LYS A 117 -7.43 7.77 -18.51
N ASP A 118 -8.30 6.77 -18.40
CA ASP A 118 -9.34 6.73 -17.35
C ASP A 118 -8.84 6.07 -16.05
N LYS A 119 -7.73 5.33 -16.10
CA LYS A 119 -7.01 4.70 -14.98
C LYS A 119 -7.95 3.93 -14.04
N GLN A 120 -8.90 3.21 -14.62
CA GLN A 120 -9.90 2.44 -13.90
C GLN A 120 -9.27 1.24 -13.19
N TYR A 121 -9.79 0.92 -12.01
CA TYR A 121 -9.41 -0.23 -11.21
C TYR A 121 -10.60 -0.80 -10.44
N LEU A 122 -10.54 -2.08 -10.11
CA LEU A 122 -11.50 -2.73 -9.23
C LEU A 122 -11.10 -2.50 -7.77
N HIS A 123 -12.02 -1.96 -6.96
CA HIS A 123 -11.89 -1.95 -5.51
C HIS A 123 -12.47 -3.24 -4.94
N ILE A 124 -11.59 -4.15 -4.51
CA ILE A 124 -11.94 -5.44 -3.93
C ILE A 124 -12.11 -5.27 -2.42
N GLY A 125 -13.33 -5.50 -1.93
CA GLY A 125 -13.68 -5.49 -0.52
C GLY A 125 -15.18 -5.70 -0.35
N LEU A 126 -15.71 -5.48 0.86
CA LEU A 126 -17.13 -5.73 1.14
C LEU A 126 -18.10 -4.75 0.47
N LYS A 127 -17.61 -3.66 -0.11
CA LYS A 127 -18.39 -2.69 -0.91
C LYS A 127 -17.76 -2.57 -2.31
N PRO A 128 -17.83 -3.61 -3.14
CA PRO A 128 -17.08 -3.64 -4.39
C PRO A 128 -17.57 -2.60 -5.38
N ARG A 129 -16.64 -2.03 -6.15
CA ARG A 129 -16.93 -0.96 -7.13
C ARG A 129 -15.74 -0.75 -8.05
N VAL A 130 -15.99 -0.42 -9.30
CA VAL A 130 -14.96 0.14 -10.19
C VAL A 130 -14.77 1.61 -9.83
N ARG A 131 -13.52 2.04 -9.71
CA ARG A 131 -13.14 3.44 -9.50
C ARG A 131 -12.00 3.80 -10.44
N ASP A 132 -11.66 5.07 -10.47
CA ASP A 132 -10.58 5.63 -11.27
C ASP A 132 -9.54 6.33 -10.40
N ASN A 133 -8.36 6.59 -10.98
CA ASN A 133 -7.37 7.51 -10.42
C ASN A 133 -6.91 7.16 -8.98
N TYR A 134 -6.57 5.89 -8.73
CA TYR A 134 -6.17 5.43 -7.40
C TYR A 134 -5.01 6.25 -6.81
N ARG A 135 -5.29 7.00 -5.74
CA ARG A 135 -4.34 7.88 -5.03
C ARG A 135 -3.59 8.85 -5.98
N ALA A 136 -4.24 9.32 -7.05
CA ALA A 136 -3.60 10.06 -8.14
C ALA A 136 -2.69 11.21 -7.68
N ASN A 137 -3.10 12.04 -6.72
CA ASN A 137 -2.26 13.14 -6.23
C ASN A 137 -0.93 12.65 -5.63
N LYS A 138 -0.95 11.54 -4.89
CA LYS A 138 0.26 10.95 -4.32
C LYS A 138 1.09 10.22 -5.37
N VAL A 139 0.45 9.62 -6.36
CA VAL A 139 1.14 8.99 -7.49
C VAL A 139 1.86 10.04 -8.33
N ALA A 140 1.19 11.12 -8.73
CA ALA A 140 1.78 12.22 -9.48
C ALA A 140 2.91 12.90 -8.71
N PHE A 141 2.75 13.09 -7.40
CA PHE A 141 3.84 13.58 -6.54
C PHE A 141 5.12 12.74 -6.70
N TRP A 142 5.01 11.42 -6.63
CA TRP A 142 6.18 10.53 -6.71
C TRP A 142 6.71 10.33 -8.13
N LEU A 143 5.85 10.32 -9.15
CA LEU A 143 6.24 10.01 -10.53
C LEU A 143 6.62 11.26 -11.35
N GLU A 144 6.15 12.45 -10.96
CA GLU A 144 6.35 13.68 -11.73
C GLU A 144 7.11 14.74 -10.92
N LEU A 145 6.59 15.11 -9.74
CA LEU A 145 7.17 16.20 -8.95
C LEU A 145 8.54 15.83 -8.38
N VAL A 146 8.67 14.67 -7.72
CA VAL A 146 9.93 14.26 -7.08
C VAL A 146 11.08 14.16 -8.10
N PRO A 147 10.94 13.51 -9.27
CA PRO A 147 11.97 13.50 -10.30
C PRO A 147 12.34 14.90 -10.80
N HIS A 148 11.35 15.79 -10.97
CA HIS A 148 11.61 17.16 -11.40
C HIS A 148 12.42 17.97 -10.36
N LEU A 149 12.11 17.82 -9.07
CA LEU A 149 12.88 18.46 -8.01
C LEU A 149 14.29 17.88 -7.89
N HIS A 150 14.45 16.57 -8.11
CA HIS A 150 15.76 15.92 -8.07
C HIS A 150 16.67 16.43 -9.20
N SER A 151 16.16 16.56 -10.43
CA SER A 151 16.96 17.08 -11.54
C SER A 151 17.39 18.53 -11.36
N LEU A 152 16.56 19.36 -10.72
CA LEU A 152 16.94 20.74 -10.36
C LEU A 152 18.10 20.80 -9.38
N HIS A 153 18.17 19.86 -8.41
CA HIS A 153 19.30 19.80 -7.47
C HIS A 153 20.61 19.41 -8.16
N GLU A 154 20.57 18.54 -9.17
CA GLU A 154 21.77 18.19 -9.95
C GLU A 154 22.27 19.36 -10.81
N ILE A 155 21.36 20.18 -11.35
CA ILE A 155 21.70 21.34 -12.20
C ILE A 155 22.14 22.54 -11.34
N PHE A 156 21.53 22.72 -10.17
CA PHE A 156 21.85 23.78 -9.21
C PHE A 156 22.09 23.17 -7.83
N PRO A 157 23.29 22.60 -7.58
CA PRO A 157 23.62 22.09 -6.27
C PRO A 157 23.54 23.25 -5.28
N THR A 158 22.51 23.24 -4.45
CA THR A 158 22.30 24.28 -3.45
C THR A 158 23.45 24.19 -2.46
N THR A 159 24.42 25.09 -2.58
CA THR A 159 25.44 25.31 -1.55
C THR A 159 24.81 26.05 -0.38
N THR A 160 23.86 25.41 0.30
CA THR A 160 23.51 25.82 1.66
C THR A 160 24.66 25.33 2.54
N ARG A 161 25.77 26.09 2.53
CA ARG A 161 26.76 26.00 3.59
C ARG A 161 26.00 26.32 4.87
N SER A 162 25.95 25.35 5.79
CA SER A 162 25.55 25.62 7.16
C SER A 162 26.39 26.80 7.67
N PRO A 163 25.82 27.79 8.38
CA PRO A 163 26.61 28.90 8.90
C PRO A 163 27.76 28.31 9.70
N SER A 164 28.99 28.67 9.36
CA SER A 164 30.14 28.36 10.21
C SER A 164 29.84 28.90 11.60
N GLY A 165 29.66 27.99 12.56
CA GLY A 165 29.42 28.34 13.96
C GLY A 165 30.48 29.34 14.44
N PRO A 166 30.15 30.22 15.40
CA PRO A 166 31.10 31.22 15.86
C PRO A 166 32.33 30.50 16.39
N GLY A 167 33.48 30.77 15.78
CA GLY A 167 34.77 30.29 16.25
C GLY A 167 35.03 30.77 17.68
N PRO A 168 35.88 30.06 18.46
CA PRO A 168 36.15 30.45 19.83
C PRO A 168 36.83 31.82 19.83
N GLY A 169 36.16 32.82 20.42
CA GLY A 169 36.76 34.13 20.69
C GLY A 169 37.84 34.03 21.77
N PRO A 170 38.78 34.99 21.82
CA PRO A 170 40.01 34.87 22.60
C PRO A 170 39.74 34.88 24.10
N ASP A 171 40.50 34.03 24.81
CA ASP A 171 40.50 33.86 26.26
C ASP A 171 40.55 35.20 27.00
N THR A 172 39.47 35.52 27.73
CA THR A 172 39.50 36.57 28.74
C THR A 172 39.70 35.94 30.11
N TYR A 173 40.93 36.06 30.58
CA TYR A 173 41.42 35.61 31.88
C TYR A 173 40.58 36.22 33.03
N ARG A 174 39.85 35.39 33.78
CA ARG A 174 39.25 35.79 35.07
C ARG A 174 40.14 35.35 36.22
N PRO A 175 40.61 36.24 37.12
CA PRO A 175 41.38 35.82 38.28
C PRO A 175 40.50 35.11 39.31
N ARG A 176 40.98 33.97 39.83
CA ARG A 176 40.36 33.25 40.95
C ARG A 176 40.40 34.09 42.23
N PRO A 177 39.33 34.09 43.06
CA PRO A 177 39.41 34.65 44.41
C PRO A 177 40.25 33.73 45.31
N ARG A 178 41.17 34.35 46.06
CA ARG A 178 41.96 33.71 47.14
C ARG A 178 41.04 33.33 48.30
N THR A 179 41.10 32.08 48.75
CA THR A 179 40.59 31.66 50.06
C THR A 179 41.69 31.81 51.12
N PRO A 180 41.41 32.36 52.31
CA PRO A 180 42.35 32.34 53.43
C PRO A 180 42.34 30.96 54.10
N GLY A 181 43.52 30.48 54.46
CA GLY A 181 43.69 29.22 55.18
C GLY A 181 43.71 29.38 56.70
N SER A 182 43.50 28.25 57.38
CA SER A 182 44.08 27.84 58.67
C SER A 182 43.58 26.40 58.92
N SER A 183 44.44 25.36 58.85
CA SER A 183 45.13 24.72 60.00
C SER A 183 44.14 24.14 61.03
N ASN A 184 44.25 22.94 61.62
CA ASN A 184 45.32 21.94 61.72
C ASN A 184 44.77 20.76 62.57
N HIS A 185 45.48 19.62 62.55
CA HIS A 185 45.54 18.54 63.57
C HIS A 185 44.29 17.65 63.75
N SER A 186 44.37 16.33 63.92
CA SER A 186 45.44 15.34 64.11
C SER A 186 44.93 13.96 63.70
#